data_AF-R2QHK1-F1
#
_entry.id   AF-R2QHK1-F1
#
_cell.length_a   1.000
_cell.length_b   1.000
_cell.length_c   1.000
_cell.angle_alpha   90.00
_cell.angle_beta   90.00
_cell.angle_gamma   90.00
#
_symmetry.space_group_name_H-M   'P 1'
#
loop_
_entity.id
_entity.type
_entity.pdbx_description
1 polymer ?
#
loop_
_entity_poly.entity_id
_entity_poly.type
_entity_poly.pdbx_seq_one_letter_code
_entity_poly.pdbx_strand_id
1 'polypeptide(L)' 'MKIQFLGIKNQVKKSGCSSCGSRQVSKHTFQREARMVLPSGQVKTFYVGEVYNVMEQDGEFLLKQMYSLDGQNVKMFKAG' A
#
# COMPACT_ATOMS: atom_id res chain seq x y z
N MET A 1 12.28 -15.25 -3.61
CA MET A 1 10.96 -15.36 -2.96
C MET A 1 9.95 -14.58 -3.79
N LYS A 2 8.75 -15.14 -4.04
CA LYS A 2 7.70 -14.47 -4.80
C LYS A 2 6.76 -13.72 -3.85
N ILE A 3 6.49 -12.47 -4.16
CA ILE A 3 5.56 -11.61 -3.41
C ILE A 3 4.64 -10.85 -4.36
N GLN A 4 3.40 -10.68 -3.95
CA GLN A 4 2.39 -9.93 -4.69
C GLN A 4 1.97 -8.69 -3.89
N PHE A 5 1.95 -7.53 -4.54
CA PHE A 5 1.45 -6.30 -3.95
C PHE A 5 -0.08 -6.21 -4.07
N LEU A 6 -0.76 -5.98 -2.95
CA LEU A 6 -2.22 -5.94 -2.85
C LEU A 6 -2.78 -4.52 -2.98
N GLY A 7 -1.92 -3.51 -2.91
CA GLY A 7 -2.33 -2.11 -2.92
C GLY A 7 -2.57 -1.57 -1.52
N ILE A 8 -2.79 -0.27 -1.44
CA ILE A 8 -3.02 0.42 -0.16
C ILE A 8 -4.33 1.17 -0.28
N LYS A 9 -5.27 0.90 0.62
CA LYS A 9 -6.46 1.72 0.79
C LYS A 9 -6.16 2.80 1.81
N ASN A 10 -6.22 4.06 1.42
CA ASN A 10 -6.09 5.17 2.34
C ASN A 10 -7.48 5.71 2.67
N GLN A 11 -7.74 5.96 3.95
CA GLN A 11 -8.86 6.79 4.35
C GLN A 11 -8.60 8.21 3.85
N VAL A 12 -9.57 8.78 3.14
CA VAL A 12 -9.47 10.19 2.79
C VAL A 12 -9.84 10.99 4.03
N LYS A 13 -8.85 11.64 4.66
CA LYS A 13 -9.11 12.57 5.74
C LYS A 13 -10.03 13.68 5.22
N LYS A 14 -11.11 13.96 5.96
CA LYS A 14 -12.01 15.08 5.68
C LYS A 14 -11.26 16.39 5.87
N SER A 15 -10.57 16.88 4.85
CA SER A 15 -10.16 18.27 4.75
C SER A 15 -11.14 18.99 3.83
N GLY A 16 -12.40 19.10 4.26
CA GLY A 16 -13.38 19.92 3.56
C GLY A 16 -13.20 21.36 3.98
N CYS A 17 -12.85 22.25 3.04
CA CYS A 17 -13.08 23.68 3.23
C CYS A 17 -14.59 23.87 3.36
N SER A 18 -15.03 24.48 4.47
CA SER A 18 -16.45 24.69 4.82
C SER A 18 -17.23 25.50 3.78
N SER A 19 -16.55 26.16 2.84
CA SER A 19 -17.14 27.10 1.89
C SER A 19 -17.28 26.58 0.45
N CYS A 20 -16.62 25.47 0.07
CA CYS A 20 -16.72 24.93 -1.28
C CYS A 20 -17.52 23.62 -1.28
N GLY A 21 -18.76 23.66 -1.74
CA GLY A 21 -19.75 22.58 -1.74
C GLY A 21 -19.44 21.37 -2.63
N SER A 22 -18.19 20.93 -2.69
CA SER A 22 -17.79 19.71 -3.38
C SER A 22 -18.18 18.47 -2.55
N ARG A 23 -19.14 17.70 -3.07
CA ARG A 23 -19.64 16.46 -2.48
C ARG A 23 -18.60 15.36 -2.70
N GLN A 24 -17.97 14.89 -1.63
CA GLN A 24 -16.96 13.84 -1.70
C GLN A 24 -17.63 12.48 -1.99
N VAL A 25 -17.24 11.83 -3.09
CA VAL A 25 -17.92 10.64 -3.63
C VAL A 25 -17.44 9.32 -3.02
N SER A 26 -16.25 9.29 -2.40
CA SER A 26 -15.69 8.10 -1.74
C SER A 26 -14.96 8.45 -0.44
N LYS A 27 -15.14 7.61 0.58
CA LYS A 27 -14.44 7.68 1.88
C LYS A 27 -12.99 7.17 1.82
N HIS A 28 -12.65 6.42 0.76
CA HIS A 28 -11.33 5.80 0.60
C HIS A 28 -10.73 6.05 -0.79
N THR A 29 -9.42 6.24 -0.84
CA THR A 29 -8.62 6.22 -2.07
C THR A 29 -7.83 4.91 -2.13
N PHE A 30 -7.65 4.36 -3.33
CA PHE A 30 -6.87 3.14 -3.55
C PHE A 30 -5.59 3.47 -4.29
N GLN A 31 -4.44 3.30 -3.62
CA GLN A 31 -3.12 3.43 -4.22
C GLN A 31 -2.75 2.12 -4.91
N ARG A 32 -2.58 2.21 -6.23
CA ARG A 32 -2.22 1.08 -7.10
C ARG A 32 -0.73 0.83 -7.20
N GLU A 33 0.07 1.79 -6.72
CA GLU A 33 1.52 1.70 -6.73
C GLU A 33 2.09 2.10 -5.37
N ALA A 34 3.20 1.48 -4.99
CA ALA A 34 3.96 1.87 -3.81
C ALA A 34 5.46 1.78 -4.11
N ARG A 35 6.17 2.89 -3.87
CA ARG A 35 7.63 2.95 -3.95
C ARG A 35 8.20 2.71 -2.55
N MET A 36 9.05 1.70 -2.41
CA MET A 36 9.65 1.33 -1.12
C MET A 36 11.16 1.17 -1.24
N VAL A 37 11.85 1.45 -0.12
CA VAL A 37 13.27 1.15 0.05
C VAL A 37 13.37 -0.20 0.75
N LEU A 38 14.06 -1.14 0.12
CA LEU A 38 14.24 -2.50 0.62
C LEU A 38 15.47 -2.58 1.56
N PRO A 39 15.51 -3.54 2.50
CA PRO A 39 16.68 -3.80 3.34
C PRO A 39 17.97 -4.02 2.55
N SER A 40 17.87 -4.57 1.33
CA SER A 40 18.99 -4.68 0.39
C SER A 40 19.55 -3.33 -0.11
N GLY A 41 18.94 -2.21 0.25
CA GLY A 41 19.29 -0.86 -0.21
C GLY A 41 18.65 -0.50 -1.56
N GLN A 42 17.92 -1.43 -2.19
CA GLN A 42 17.27 -1.18 -3.47
C GLN A 42 15.99 -0.38 -3.29
N VAL A 43 15.73 0.58 -4.18
CA VAL A 43 14.44 1.26 -4.27
C VAL A 43 13.62 0.59 -5.35
N LYS A 44 12.44 0.09 -5.01
CA LYS A 44 11.57 -0.63 -5.93
C LYS A 44 10.14 -0.10 -5.89
N THR A 45 9.53 0.00 -7.06
CA THR A 45 8.11 0.34 -7.21
C THR A 45 7.32 -0.94 -7.45
N PHE A 46 6.27 -1.12 -6.66
CA PHE A 46 5.36 -2.26 -6.73
C PHE A 46 4.02 -1.80 -7.29
N TYR A 47 3.48 -2.56 -8.25
CA TYR A 47 2.18 -2.34 -8.86
C TYR A 47 1.19 -3.42 -8.40
N VAL A 48 -0.06 -3.04 -8.19
CA VAL A 48 -1.10 -3.95 -7.69
C VAL A 48 -1.32 -5.11 -8.64
N GLY A 49 -1.36 -6.31 -8.09
CA GLY A 49 -1.60 -7.54 -8.85
C GLY A 49 -0.35 -8.15 -9.49
N GLU A 50 0.74 -7.39 -9.59
CA GLU A 50 2.02 -7.89 -10.10
C GLU A 50 2.73 -8.76 -9.06
N VAL A 51 3.37 -9.83 -9.53
CA VAL A 51 4.19 -10.73 -8.72
C VAL A 51 5.66 -10.44 -8.96
N TYR A 52 6.37 -10.13 -7.89
CA TYR A 52 7.79 -9.80 -7.94
C TYR A 52 8.61 -10.92 -7.32
N ASN A 53 9.70 -11.29 -8.00
CA ASN A 53 10.76 -12.08 -7.37
C ASN A 53 11.71 -11.13 -6.64
N VAL A 54 11.90 -11.36 -5.34
CA VAL A 54 12.79 -10.59 -4.46
C VAL A 54 13.69 -11.53 -3.65
N MET A 55 14.74 -10.97 -3.05
CA MET A 55 15.56 -11.70 -2.07
C MET A 55 14.71 -12.08 -0.85
N GLU A 56 15.11 -13.14 -0.15
CA GLU A 56 14.35 -13.66 0.99
C GLU A 56 14.20 -12.62 2.11
N GLN A 57 15.28 -11.93 2.46
CA GLN A 57 15.29 -10.85 3.46
C GLN A 57 14.32 -9.71 3.08
N ASP A 58 14.32 -9.28 1.82
CA ASP A 58 13.41 -8.25 1.32
C ASP A 58 11.96 -8.75 1.32
N GLY A 59 11.75 -10.01 0.96
CA GLY A 59 10.43 -10.66 0.98
C GLY A 59 9.84 -10.70 2.39
N GLU A 60 10.61 -11.13 3.38
CA GLU A 60 10.18 -11.13 4.78
C GLU A 60 9.86 -9.72 5.29
N PHE A 61 10.70 -8.74 4.93
CA PHE A 61 10.45 -7.34 5.28
C PHE A 61 9.12 -6.85 4.71
N LEU A 62 8.86 -7.11 3.43
CA LEU A 62 7.64 -6.69 2.73
C LEU A 62 6.39 -7.40 3.27
N LEU A 63 6.48 -8.68 3.64
CA LEU A 63 5.37 -9.42 4.24
C LEU A 63 4.99 -8.92 5.64
N LYS A 64 5.92 -8.30 6.36
CA LYS A 64 5.68 -7.65 7.65
C LYS A 64 5.05 -6.25 7.50
N GLN A 65 5.04 -5.67 6.30
CA GLN A 65 4.45 -4.35 6.06
C GLN A 65 2.92 -4.41 6.12
N MET A 66 2.37 -3.62 7.03
CA MET A 66 0.94 -3.47 7.25
C MET A 66 0.57 -2.00 7.30
N TYR A 67 -0.65 -1.68 6.88
CA TYR A 67 -1.22 -0.36 7.02
C TYR A 67 -2.52 -0.43 7.81
N SER A 68 -2.86 0.65 8.51
CA SER A 68 -4.11 0.75 9.24
C SER A 68 -5.22 1.26 8.31
N LEU A 69 -6.31 0.51 8.22
CA LEU A 69 -7.54 0.88 7.52
C LEU A 69 -8.71 0.66 8.47
N ASP A 70 -9.46 1.72 8.78
CA ASP A 70 -10.64 1.63 9.67
C ASP A 70 -10.32 0.97 11.03
N GLY A 71 -9.11 1.20 11.55
CA GLY A 71 -8.64 0.62 12.81
C GLY A 71 -8.16 -0.83 12.71
N GLN A 72 -8.18 -1.43 11.52
CA GLN A 72 -7.68 -2.78 11.27
C GLN A 72 -6.32 -2.74 10.56
N ASN A 73 -5.43 -3.65 10.95
CA ASN A 73 -4.15 -3.82 10.27
C ASN A 73 -4.33 -4.70 9.04
N VAL A 74 -4.11 -4.13 7.86
CA VAL A 74 -4.24 -4.80 6.57
C VAL A 74 -2.86 -5.01 5.98
N LYS A 75 -2.61 -6.20 5.43
CA LYS A 75 -1.34 -6.53 4.78
C LYS A 75 -1.22 -5.81 3.43
N MET A 76 -0.05 -5.24 3.18
CA MET A 76 0.26 -4.60 1.90
C MET A 76 0.70 -5.62 0.83
N PHE A 77 1.34 -6.70 1.27
CA PHE A 77 1.90 -7.74 0.43
C PHE A 77 1.44 -9.13 0.90
N LYS A 78 1.44 -10.09 -0.02
CA LYS A 78 1.29 -11.53 0.28
C LYS A 78 2.32 -12.35 -0.46
N ALA A 79 2.58 -13.57 0.02
CA ALA A 79 3.35 -14.53 -0.74
C ALA A 79 2.59 -14.90 -2.04
N GLY A 80 3.31 -14.94 -3.16
CA GLY A 80 2.78 -15.25 -4.48
C GLY A 80 3.16 -16.63 -4.98
#